data_AF-A0A1Z4IC28-F1
#
_entry.id   AF-A0A1Z4IC28-F1
#
_cell.length_a   1.000
_cell.length_b   1.000
_cell.length_c   1.000
_cell.angle_alpha   90.00
_cell.angle_beta   90.00
_cell.angle_gamma   90.00
#
_symmetry.space_group_name_H-M   'P 1'
#
loop_
_entity.id
_entity.type
_entity.pdbx_description
1 polymer ?
#
loop_
_entity_poly.entity_id
_entity_poly.type
_entity_poly.pdbx_seq_one_letter_code
_entity_poly.pdbx_strand_id
1 'polypeptide(L)'
;MDLQSILHWIYVAGMASGALYFWSLSRNPRGVPQYEYLVATFIPIWSGLAYMAMALDQGKVEVAGQIAHYARYIDWIVTTPLLLLSLSWTAMQFTKKDWTLVGFLMSTQVVVITSGLIADLSERDWVRYLWYICGVFAFLIVLWGIWNPLRAKARTQEVELSSLYDKLVTYFTVLWICYLIVWIIGPSSFDWINQTTETFLFCLIPFFSKVGFSFLDLHGLRNLHDSRQTTGDRFVENTFQFVDNITAFDRPKNRISRRRV
;
A
#
# COMPACT_ATOMS: atom_id res chain seq x y z
N MET A 1 32.75 -6.05 0.85
CA MET A 1 31.52 -5.33 0.44
C MET A 1 31.42 -4.07 1.27
N ASP A 2 31.14 -2.93 0.65
CA ASP A 2 30.91 -1.69 1.40
C ASP A 2 29.57 -1.77 2.18
N LEU A 3 29.39 -0.92 3.19
CA LEU A 3 28.20 -0.90 4.04
C LEU A 3 26.90 -0.62 3.25
N GLN A 4 26.93 0.26 2.25
CA GLN A 4 25.79 0.54 1.37
C GLN A 4 25.37 -0.72 0.60
N SER A 5 26.34 -1.46 0.08
CA SER A 5 26.09 -2.74 -0.60
C SER A 5 25.43 -3.76 0.34
N ILE A 6 25.87 -3.85 1.60
CA ILE A 6 25.23 -4.71 2.61
C ILE A 6 23.78 -4.29 2.88
N LEU A 7 23.52 -2.99 3.00
CA LEU A 7 22.17 -2.46 3.20
C LEU A 7 21.23 -2.82 2.05
N HIS A 8 21.69 -2.71 0.80
CA HIS A 8 20.90 -3.12 -0.36
C HIS A 8 20.59 -4.62 -0.32
N TRP A 9 21.52 -5.49 0.04
CA TRP A 9 21.25 -6.94 0.16
C TRP A 9 20.28 -7.28 1.29
N ILE A 10 20.36 -6.59 2.43
CA ILE A 10 19.38 -6.73 3.52
C ILE A 10 17.99 -6.34 3.00
N TYR A 11 17.90 -5.25 2.24
CA TYR A 11 16.64 -4.83 1.63
C TYR A 11 16.10 -5.86 0.63
N VAL A 12 16.95 -6.41 -0.23
CA VAL A 12 16.58 -7.48 -1.18
C VAL A 12 15.99 -8.69 -0.44
N ALA A 13 16.63 -9.13 0.64
CA ALA A 13 16.14 -10.23 1.46
C ALA A 13 14.78 -9.90 2.11
N GLY A 14 14.60 -8.67 2.60
CA GLY A 14 13.34 -8.19 3.16
C GLY A 14 12.20 -8.18 2.12
N MET A 15 12.48 -7.71 0.92
CA MET A 15 11.53 -7.71 -0.20
C MET A 15 11.16 -9.13 -0.63
N ALA A 16 12.13 -10.03 -0.80
CA ALA A 16 11.88 -11.43 -1.14
C ALA A 16 11.02 -12.13 -0.08
N SER A 17 11.30 -11.88 1.20
CA SER A 17 10.51 -12.40 2.32
C SER A 17 9.07 -11.89 2.29
N GLY A 18 8.87 -10.59 2.04
CA GLY A 18 7.53 -10.00 1.87
C GLY A 18 6.77 -10.59 0.69
N ALA A 19 7.42 -10.76 -0.46
CA ALA A 19 6.80 -11.36 -1.65
C ALA A 19 6.33 -12.81 -1.40
N LEU A 20 7.20 -13.64 -0.80
CA LEU A 20 6.87 -15.02 -0.42
C LEU A 20 5.72 -15.07 0.59
N TYR A 21 5.73 -14.14 1.55
CA TYR A 21 4.67 -14.02 2.55
C TYR A 21 3.32 -13.72 1.90
N PHE A 22 3.21 -12.69 1.06
CA PHE A 22 1.95 -12.33 0.39
C PHE A 22 1.49 -13.39 -0.61
N TRP A 23 2.42 -14.07 -1.28
CA TRP A 23 2.10 -15.21 -2.14
C TRP A 23 1.58 -16.42 -1.35
N SER A 24 2.12 -16.69 -0.17
CA SER A 24 1.56 -17.70 0.73
C SER A 24 0.16 -17.31 1.20
N LEU A 25 -0.04 -16.03 1.53
CA LEU A 25 -1.31 -15.49 2.00
C LEU A 25 -2.42 -15.55 0.93
N SER A 26 -2.07 -15.40 -0.35
CA SER A 26 -3.02 -15.44 -1.48
C SER A 26 -3.66 -16.82 -1.70
N ARG A 27 -3.06 -17.88 -1.14
CA ARG A 27 -3.64 -19.24 -1.16
C ARG A 27 -4.90 -19.35 -0.31
N ASN A 28 -5.09 -18.45 0.66
CA ASN A 28 -6.33 -18.35 1.45
C ASN A 28 -6.77 -16.87 1.62
N PRO A 29 -7.44 -16.30 0.60
CA PRO A 29 -7.78 -14.88 0.54
C PRO A 29 -8.82 -14.40 1.56
N ARG A 30 -9.62 -15.31 2.14
CA ARG A 30 -10.72 -14.96 3.06
C ARG A 30 -11.61 -13.81 2.57
N GLY A 31 -12.09 -13.93 1.33
CA GLY A 31 -12.97 -12.92 0.72
C GLY A 31 -12.27 -11.71 0.10
N VAL A 32 -10.99 -11.46 0.40
CA VAL A 32 -10.23 -10.41 -0.26
C VAL A 32 -9.96 -10.79 -1.72
N PRO A 33 -10.17 -9.89 -2.70
CA PRO A 33 -9.92 -10.17 -4.11
C PRO A 33 -8.46 -10.55 -4.42
N GLN A 34 -8.27 -11.51 -5.31
CA GLN A 34 -6.94 -12.03 -5.69
C GLN A 34 -5.99 -10.96 -6.26
N TYR A 35 -6.54 -9.94 -6.92
CA TYR A 35 -5.72 -8.86 -7.50
C TYR A 35 -4.99 -8.02 -6.43
N GLU A 36 -5.53 -7.94 -5.20
CA GLU A 36 -4.86 -7.24 -4.07
C GLU A 36 -3.56 -7.95 -3.71
N TYR A 37 -3.62 -9.28 -3.59
CA TYR A 37 -2.44 -10.10 -3.32
C TYR A 37 -1.45 -10.08 -4.48
N LEU A 38 -1.94 -10.09 -5.72
CA LEU A 38 -1.06 -10.00 -6.90
C LEU A 38 -0.22 -8.73 -6.86
N VAL A 39 -0.83 -7.57 -6.61
CA VAL A 39 -0.12 -6.30 -6.53
C VAL A 39 0.80 -6.26 -5.29
N ALA A 40 0.32 -6.72 -4.14
CA ALA A 40 1.12 -6.81 -2.91
C ALA A 40 2.34 -7.73 -3.05
N THR A 41 2.28 -8.78 -3.86
CA THR A 41 3.42 -9.65 -4.18
C THR A 41 4.33 -9.06 -5.26
N PHE A 42 3.77 -8.42 -6.29
CA PHE A 42 4.55 -7.89 -7.40
C PHE A 42 5.42 -6.69 -6.99
N ILE A 43 4.89 -5.77 -6.18
CA ILE A 43 5.63 -4.59 -5.69
C ILE A 43 6.98 -4.96 -5.07
N PRO A 44 7.07 -5.88 -4.08
CA PRO A 44 8.34 -6.26 -3.49
C PRO A 44 9.24 -7.05 -4.46
N ILE A 45 8.70 -7.82 -5.41
CA ILE A 45 9.53 -8.48 -6.43
C ILE A 45 10.26 -7.44 -7.29
N TRP A 46 9.53 -6.46 -7.84
CA TRP A 46 10.10 -5.38 -8.64
C TRP A 46 11.15 -4.59 -7.87
N SER A 47 10.78 -4.18 -6.66
CA SER A 47 11.64 -3.42 -5.75
C SER A 47 12.89 -4.20 -5.34
N GLY A 48 12.77 -5.50 -5.07
CA GLY A 48 13.92 -6.36 -4.78
C GLY A 48 14.92 -6.40 -5.93
N LEU A 49 14.45 -6.52 -7.18
CA LEU A 49 15.32 -6.52 -8.35
C LEU A 49 16.05 -5.18 -8.56
N ALA A 50 15.36 -4.06 -8.34
CA ALA A 50 15.99 -2.73 -8.44
C ALA A 50 17.10 -2.52 -7.40
N TYR A 51 16.89 -2.99 -6.16
CA TYR A 51 17.90 -2.89 -5.10
C TYR A 51 19.02 -3.90 -5.28
N MET A 52 18.75 -5.06 -5.86
CA MET A 52 19.80 -5.99 -6.31
C MET A 52 20.68 -5.32 -7.37
N ALA A 53 20.11 -4.59 -8.33
CA ALA A 53 20.89 -3.83 -9.30
C ALA A 53 21.80 -2.80 -8.62
N MET A 54 21.30 -2.05 -7.62
CA MET A 54 22.13 -1.11 -6.84
C MET A 54 23.20 -1.80 -5.98
N ALA A 55 22.94 -3.02 -5.49
CA ALA A 55 23.90 -3.83 -4.75
C ALA A 55 25.04 -4.37 -5.63
N LEU A 56 24.78 -4.52 -6.93
CA LEU A 56 25.73 -4.93 -7.96
C LEU A 56 26.33 -3.73 -8.72
N ASP A 57 26.16 -2.52 -8.18
CA ASP A 57 26.58 -1.24 -8.78
C ASP A 57 25.99 -0.94 -10.18
N GLN A 58 24.93 -1.66 -10.57
CA GLN A 58 24.19 -1.50 -11.84
C GLN A 58 22.93 -0.62 -11.65
N GLY A 59 23.05 0.47 -10.91
CA GLY A 59 21.90 1.33 -10.57
C GLY A 59 22.27 2.72 -10.08
N LYS A 60 23.54 3.09 -10.24
CA LYS A 60 24.16 4.31 -9.74
C LYS A 60 24.89 4.99 -10.89
N VAL A 61 24.93 6.32 -10.89
CA VAL A 61 25.73 7.12 -11.81
C VAL A 61 26.29 8.32 -11.07
N GLU A 62 27.53 8.68 -11.36
CA GLU A 62 28.13 9.90 -10.80
C GLU A 62 27.72 11.11 -11.66
N VAL A 63 27.12 12.10 -11.03
CA VAL A 63 26.69 13.37 -11.64
C VAL A 63 27.26 14.50 -10.82
N ALA A 64 28.13 15.32 -11.43
CA ALA A 64 28.79 16.45 -10.76
C ALA A 64 29.48 16.09 -9.42
N GLY A 65 30.08 14.90 -9.32
CA GLY A 65 30.78 14.42 -8.12
C GLY A 65 29.88 13.82 -7.04
N GLN A 66 28.57 13.67 -7.30
CA GLN A 66 27.61 13.04 -6.41
C GLN A 66 27.04 11.76 -7.03
N ILE A 67 26.76 10.75 -6.20
CA ILE A 67 26.21 9.48 -6.67
C ILE A 67 24.68 9.55 -6.74
N ALA A 68 24.15 9.66 -7.95
CA ALA A 68 22.72 9.57 -8.22
C ALA A 68 22.29 8.10 -8.36
N HIS A 69 21.34 7.67 -7.54
CA HIS A 69 20.84 6.28 -7.53
C HIS A 69 19.61 6.14 -8.45
N TYR A 70 19.83 6.26 -9.77
CA TYR A 70 18.73 6.26 -10.75
C TYR A 70 17.82 5.02 -10.68
N ALA A 71 18.34 3.87 -10.25
CA ALA A 71 17.55 2.65 -10.07
C ALA A 71 16.45 2.79 -9.02
N ARG A 72 16.60 3.69 -8.02
CA ARG A 72 15.52 4.01 -7.06
C ARG A 72 14.30 4.60 -7.78
N TYR A 73 14.53 5.48 -8.74
CA TYR A 73 13.45 6.09 -9.50
C TYR A 73 12.80 5.10 -10.47
N ILE A 74 13.57 4.15 -11.03
CA ILE A 74 13.01 3.02 -11.80
C ILE A 74 12.14 2.10 -10.92
N ASP A 75 12.53 1.87 -9.66
CA ASP A 75 11.66 1.20 -8.70
C ASP A 75 10.39 2.01 -8.45
N TRP A 76 10.54 3.28 -8.10
CA TRP A 76 9.43 4.12 -7.65
C TRP A 76 8.43 4.43 -8.76
N ILE A 77 8.85 4.60 -10.01
CA ILE A 77 7.95 4.90 -11.13
C ILE A 77 6.95 3.77 -11.38
N VAL A 78 7.30 2.53 -10.99
CA VAL A 78 6.41 1.37 -11.08
C VAL A 78 5.68 1.12 -9.76
N THR A 79 6.40 1.12 -8.64
CA THR A 79 5.81 0.69 -7.37
C THR A 79 4.91 1.74 -6.74
N THR A 80 5.19 3.04 -6.90
CA THR A 80 4.37 4.09 -6.28
C THR A 80 2.98 4.24 -6.92
N PRO A 81 2.81 4.17 -8.27
CA PRO A 81 1.46 4.08 -8.84
C PRO A 81 0.70 2.82 -8.41
N LEU A 82 1.39 1.68 -8.25
CA LEU A 82 0.75 0.44 -7.79
C LEU A 82 0.32 0.50 -6.32
N LEU A 83 1.06 1.20 -5.46
CA LEU A 83 0.62 1.47 -4.09
C LEU A 83 -0.63 2.35 -4.05
N LEU A 84 -0.71 3.37 -4.92
CA LEU A 84 -1.92 4.20 -5.05
C LEU A 84 -3.10 3.41 -5.61
N LEU A 85 -2.84 2.46 -6.53
CA LEU A 85 -3.85 1.54 -7.05
C LEU A 85 -4.42 0.65 -5.93
N SER A 86 -3.56 0.02 -5.13
CA SER A 86 -3.97 -0.79 -3.96
C SER A 86 -4.77 0.06 -2.95
N LEU A 87 -4.26 1.24 -2.56
CA LEU A 87 -5.00 2.14 -1.69
C LEU A 87 -6.38 2.53 -2.26
N SER A 88 -6.46 2.70 -3.58
CA SER A 88 -7.72 3.03 -4.26
C SER A 88 -8.69 1.85 -4.32
N TRP A 89 -8.18 0.63 -4.49
CA TRP A 89 -9.03 -0.55 -4.45
C TRP A 89 -9.61 -0.77 -3.07
N THR A 90 -8.81 -0.60 -2.01
CA THR A 90 -9.27 -0.58 -0.61
C THR A 90 -10.31 0.50 -0.38
N ALA A 91 -10.07 1.74 -0.85
CA ALA A 91 -11.03 2.84 -0.73
C ALA A 91 -12.39 2.54 -1.38
N MET A 92 -12.41 1.70 -2.41
CA MET A 92 -13.59 1.38 -3.21
C MET A 92 -13.93 -0.11 -3.13
N GLN A 93 -13.68 -0.76 -1.99
CA GLN A 93 -13.73 -2.23 -1.87
C GLN A 93 -15.06 -2.84 -2.31
N PHE A 94 -16.18 -2.23 -1.90
CA PHE A 94 -17.54 -2.71 -2.15
C PHE A 94 -18.32 -1.83 -3.13
N THR A 95 -17.63 -0.97 -3.87
CA THR A 95 -18.22 -0.04 -4.83
C THR A 95 -17.55 -0.12 -6.19
N LYS A 96 -18.21 0.45 -7.21
CA LYS A 96 -17.62 0.53 -8.55
C LYS A 96 -16.36 1.40 -8.50
N LYS A 97 -15.26 0.89 -9.08
CA LYS A 97 -13.99 1.62 -9.13
C LYS A 97 -14.12 2.85 -10.03
N ASP A 98 -13.64 3.98 -9.51
CA ASP A 98 -13.53 5.25 -10.22
C ASP A 98 -12.18 5.30 -10.96
N TRP A 99 -12.14 4.72 -12.16
CA TRP A 99 -10.90 4.60 -12.93
C TRP A 99 -10.33 5.95 -13.39
N THR A 100 -11.15 6.99 -13.46
CA THR A 100 -10.69 8.35 -13.75
C THR A 100 -9.85 8.88 -12.58
N LEU A 101 -10.35 8.73 -11.34
CA LEU A 101 -9.60 9.12 -10.15
C LEU A 101 -8.32 8.28 -9.97
N VAL A 102 -8.42 6.96 -10.16
CA VAL A 102 -7.26 6.06 -10.10
C VAL A 102 -6.19 6.45 -11.13
N GLY A 103 -6.60 6.63 -12.39
CA GLY A 103 -5.71 7.02 -13.48
C GLY A 103 -5.07 8.39 -13.22
N PHE A 104 -5.83 9.36 -12.70
CA PHE A 104 -5.31 10.66 -12.27
C PHE A 104 -4.21 10.49 -11.22
N LEU A 105 -4.49 9.80 -10.10
CA LEU A 105 -3.51 9.58 -9.03
C LEU A 105 -2.24 8.89 -9.54
N MET A 106 -2.38 7.82 -10.32
CA MET A 106 -1.24 7.07 -10.87
C MET A 106 -0.40 7.90 -11.84
N SER A 107 -1.06 8.65 -12.74
CA SER A 107 -0.38 9.49 -13.72
C SER A 107 0.34 10.67 -13.07
N THR A 108 -0.29 11.36 -12.12
CA THR A 108 0.36 12.41 -11.31
C THR A 108 1.55 11.85 -10.53
N GLN A 109 1.44 10.61 -10.02
CA GLN A 109 2.56 9.96 -9.34
C GLN A 109 3.78 9.73 -10.24
N VAL A 110 3.57 9.39 -11.51
CA VAL A 110 4.67 9.30 -12.49
C VAL A 110 5.37 10.65 -12.66
N VAL A 111 4.62 11.76 -12.65
CA VAL A 111 5.19 13.13 -12.70
C VAL A 111 6.05 13.42 -11.47
N VAL A 112 5.60 13.02 -10.28
CA VAL A 112 6.39 13.17 -9.03
C VAL A 112 7.74 12.47 -9.15
N ILE A 113 7.74 11.20 -9.53
CA ILE A 113 8.98 10.40 -9.61
C ILE A 113 9.90 10.91 -10.73
N THR A 114 9.33 11.25 -11.89
CA THR A 114 10.11 11.77 -13.02
C THR A 114 10.78 13.11 -12.67
N SER A 115 10.05 14.01 -11.99
CA SER A 115 10.61 15.28 -11.52
C SER A 115 11.75 15.06 -10.52
N GLY A 116 11.58 14.13 -9.59
CA GLY A 116 12.63 13.76 -8.63
C GLY A 116 13.87 13.16 -9.31
N LEU A 117 13.71 12.32 -10.33
CA LEU A 117 14.82 11.76 -11.10
C LEU A 117 15.59 12.87 -11.82
N ILE A 118 14.88 13.77 -12.51
CA ILE A 118 15.53 14.88 -13.21
C ILE A 118 16.24 15.80 -12.22
N ALA A 119 15.67 16.01 -11.03
CA ALA A 119 16.33 16.77 -9.96
C ALA A 119 17.65 16.10 -9.53
N ASP A 120 17.64 14.80 -9.25
CA ASP A 120 18.83 14.06 -8.80
C ASP A 120 19.93 13.99 -9.88
N LEU A 121 19.53 14.00 -11.16
CA LEU A 121 20.44 14.07 -12.31
C LEU A 121 20.84 15.50 -12.72
N SER A 122 20.36 16.54 -12.02
CA SER A 122 20.66 17.92 -12.38
C SER A 122 22.02 18.36 -11.83
N GLU A 123 22.93 18.74 -12.72
CA GLU A 123 24.26 19.28 -12.35
C GLU A 123 24.19 20.71 -11.77
N ARG A 124 23.20 21.50 -12.16
CA ARG A 124 23.03 22.89 -11.69
C ARG A 124 22.06 22.96 -10.51
N ASP A 125 22.52 23.47 -9.38
CA ASP A 125 21.73 23.54 -8.14
C ASP A 125 20.37 24.23 -8.30
N TRP A 126 20.32 25.39 -8.97
CA TRP A 126 19.04 26.09 -9.15
C TRP A 126 18.03 25.28 -9.98
N VAL A 127 18.50 24.46 -10.94
CA VAL A 127 17.65 23.57 -11.75
C VAL A 127 17.19 22.38 -10.92
N ARG A 128 18.08 21.82 -10.11
CA ARG A 128 17.79 20.74 -9.16
C ARG A 128 16.64 21.12 -8.24
N TYR A 129 16.73 22.29 -7.60
CA TYR A 129 15.67 22.78 -6.71
C TYR A 129 14.38 23.12 -7.45
N LEU A 130 14.44 23.62 -8.69
CA LEU A 130 13.24 23.85 -9.50
C LEU A 130 12.49 22.54 -9.76
N TRP A 131 13.18 21.49 -10.20
CA TRP A 131 12.58 20.17 -10.42
C TRP A 131 12.07 19.53 -9.13
N TYR A 132 12.80 19.70 -8.02
CA TYR A 132 12.31 19.27 -6.71
C TYR A 132 10.99 19.95 -6.35
N ILE A 133 10.89 21.27 -6.50
CA ILE A 133 9.65 22.03 -6.23
C ILE A 133 8.50 21.55 -7.14
N CYS A 134 8.77 21.30 -8.43
CA CYS A 134 7.77 20.72 -9.34
C CYS A 134 7.28 19.35 -8.85
N GLY A 135 8.18 18.48 -8.41
CA GLY A 135 7.85 17.19 -7.83
C GLY A 135 7.02 17.30 -6.55
N VAL A 136 7.39 18.23 -5.65
CA VAL A 136 6.64 18.51 -4.42
C VAL A 136 5.23 19.03 -4.74
N PHE A 137 5.06 19.90 -5.73
CA PHE A 137 3.74 20.39 -6.11
C PHE A 137 2.85 19.26 -6.65
N ALA A 138 3.38 18.41 -7.53
CA ALA A 138 2.67 17.22 -8.00
C ALA A 138 2.34 16.26 -6.84
N PHE A 139 3.24 16.13 -5.87
CA PHE A 139 3.03 15.31 -4.68
C PHE A 139 1.90 15.85 -3.80
N LEU A 140 1.81 17.17 -3.62
CA LEU A 140 0.69 17.82 -2.90
C LEU A 140 -0.66 17.56 -3.58
N ILE A 141 -0.69 17.50 -4.92
CA ILE A 141 -1.89 17.11 -5.67
C ILE A 141 -2.28 15.66 -5.38
N VAL A 142 -1.32 14.73 -5.34
CA VAL A 142 -1.57 13.33 -4.93
C VAL A 142 -2.10 13.27 -3.51
N LEU A 143 -1.47 13.98 -2.56
CA LEU A 143 -1.94 14.05 -1.17
C LEU A 143 -3.37 14.58 -1.08
N TRP A 144 -3.68 15.65 -1.82
CA TRP A 144 -5.04 16.17 -1.88
C TRP A 144 -6.01 15.12 -2.43
N GLY A 145 -5.63 14.37 -3.47
CA GLY A 145 -6.44 13.32 -4.08
C GLY A 145 -6.73 12.14 -3.15
N ILE A 146 -5.74 11.67 -2.38
CA ILE A 146 -5.94 10.55 -1.45
C ILE A 146 -6.73 10.97 -0.19
N TRP A 147 -6.57 12.22 0.28
CA TRP A 147 -7.26 12.71 1.48
C TRP A 147 -8.66 13.26 1.23
N ASN A 148 -8.98 13.69 0.02
CA ASN A 148 -10.28 14.28 -0.32
C ASN A 148 -11.15 13.31 -1.14
N PRO A 149 -11.05 13.24 -2.49
CA PRO A 149 -11.99 12.45 -3.27
C PRO A 149 -11.89 10.94 -2.96
N LEU A 150 -10.68 10.40 -2.75
CA LEU A 150 -10.54 8.96 -2.48
C LEU A 150 -11.06 8.58 -1.08
N ARG A 151 -10.73 9.37 -0.05
CA ARG A 151 -11.28 9.21 1.30
C ARG A 151 -12.80 9.32 1.32
N ALA A 152 -13.37 10.22 0.52
CA ALA A 152 -14.82 10.34 0.40
C ALA A 152 -15.46 9.05 -0.11
N LYS A 153 -14.85 8.35 -1.09
CA LYS A 153 -15.34 7.05 -1.56
C LYS A 153 -15.34 6.00 -0.44
N ALA A 154 -14.27 5.94 0.35
CA ALA A 154 -14.20 5.03 1.50
C ALA A 154 -15.31 5.30 2.53
N ARG A 155 -15.57 6.57 2.83
CA ARG A 155 -16.60 7.01 3.79
C ARG A 155 -18.04 6.74 3.36
N THR A 156 -18.31 6.55 2.07
CA THR A 156 -19.66 6.21 1.59
C THR A 156 -20.04 4.75 1.79
N GLN A 157 -19.10 3.92 2.26
CA GLN A 157 -19.29 2.50 2.51
C GLN A 157 -19.44 2.25 4.03
N GLU A 158 -18.80 1.22 4.55
CA GLU A 158 -18.90 0.82 5.96
C GLU A 158 -17.94 1.62 6.85
N VAL A 159 -18.33 1.82 8.11
CA VAL A 159 -17.53 2.55 9.11
C VAL A 159 -16.17 1.88 9.32
N GLU A 160 -16.13 0.55 9.36
CA GLU A 160 -14.89 -0.22 9.54
C GLU A 160 -13.94 -0.03 8.35
N LEU A 161 -14.47 -0.04 7.11
CA LEU A 161 -13.67 0.23 5.90
C LEU A 161 -13.13 1.66 5.90
N SER A 162 -13.95 2.65 6.28
CA SER A 162 -13.51 4.03 6.39
C SER A 162 -12.40 4.18 7.44
N SER A 163 -12.47 3.46 8.55
CA SER A 163 -11.43 3.48 9.60
C SER A 163 -10.13 2.83 9.11
N LEU A 164 -10.22 1.69 8.41
CA LEU A 164 -9.08 1.06 7.79
C LEU A 164 -8.41 2.01 6.79
N TYR A 165 -9.20 2.63 5.90
CA TYR A 165 -8.68 3.58 4.92
C TYR A 165 -7.98 4.76 5.60
N ASP A 166 -8.59 5.36 6.62
CA ASP A 166 -8.00 6.48 7.37
C ASP A 166 -6.64 6.11 8.00
N LYS A 167 -6.52 4.88 8.52
CA LYS A 167 -5.25 4.36 9.04
C LYS A 167 -4.20 4.21 7.94
N LEU A 168 -4.58 3.63 6.79
CA LEU A 168 -3.68 3.40 5.66
C LEU A 168 -3.21 4.70 5.02
N VAL A 169 -4.11 5.65 4.75
CA VAL A 169 -3.75 6.94 4.14
C VAL A 169 -2.88 7.78 5.07
N THR A 170 -3.08 7.69 6.39
CA THR A 170 -2.20 8.33 7.38
C THR A 170 -0.81 7.71 7.36
N TYR A 171 -0.72 6.39 7.44
CA TYR A 171 0.54 5.65 7.40
C TYR A 171 1.34 5.96 6.12
N PHE A 172 0.64 5.94 4.99
CA PHE A 172 1.19 6.28 3.68
C PHE A 172 1.73 7.72 3.63
N THR A 173 0.92 8.70 4.07
CA THR A 173 1.29 10.11 4.06
C THR A 173 2.55 10.39 4.89
N VAL A 174 2.63 9.83 6.09
CA VAL A 174 3.80 10.00 6.97
C VAL A 174 5.06 9.48 6.30
N LEU A 175 5.04 8.23 5.82
CA LEU A 175 6.21 7.64 5.18
C LEU A 175 6.61 8.39 3.92
N TRP A 176 5.65 8.82 3.11
CA TRP A 176 5.92 9.52 1.86
C TRP A 176 6.51 10.91 2.06
N ILE A 177 6.06 11.65 3.07
CA ILE A 177 6.70 12.92 3.48
C ILE A 177 8.16 12.67 3.91
N CYS A 178 8.44 11.54 4.59
CA CYS A 178 9.82 11.20 4.94
C CYS A 178 10.74 11.06 3.72
N TYR A 179 10.27 10.66 2.53
CA TYR A 179 11.11 10.65 1.31
C TYR A 179 11.52 12.04 0.87
N LEU A 180 10.61 13.02 0.96
CA LEU A 180 10.91 14.40 0.58
C LEU A 180 11.96 15.01 1.53
N ILE A 181 11.80 14.76 2.83
CA ILE A 181 12.76 15.18 3.86
C ILE A 181 14.10 14.47 3.64
N VAL A 182 14.06 13.13 3.56
CA VAL A 182 14.96 12.25 2.81
C VAL A 182 15.95 12.94 1.88
N TRP A 183 15.36 13.27 0.74
CA TRP A 183 16.01 13.75 -0.45
C TRP A 183 16.61 15.16 -0.26
N ILE A 184 15.89 16.07 0.40
CA ILE A 184 16.34 17.47 0.53
C ILE A 184 17.51 17.64 1.50
N ILE A 185 17.60 16.79 2.55
CA ILE A 185 18.72 16.82 3.50
C ILE A 185 19.90 15.96 3.04
N GLY A 186 19.71 15.15 2.01
CA GLY A 186 20.71 14.23 1.47
C GLY A 186 21.87 14.92 0.75
N PRO A 187 22.90 14.13 0.37
CA PRO A 187 24.13 14.62 -0.27
C PRO A 187 23.88 15.27 -1.63
N SER A 188 22.85 14.84 -2.37
CA SER A 188 22.42 15.50 -3.60
C SER A 188 21.83 16.90 -3.39
N SER A 189 21.58 17.36 -2.16
CA SER A 189 20.91 18.64 -1.89
C SER A 189 21.66 19.46 -0.83
N PHE A 190 21.16 19.52 0.41
CA PHE A 190 21.81 20.31 1.46
C PHE A 190 23.02 19.64 2.11
N ASP A 191 23.27 18.35 1.81
CA ASP A 191 24.41 17.58 2.32
C ASP A 191 24.51 17.61 3.86
N TRP A 192 23.35 17.54 4.54
CA TRP A 192 23.28 17.50 6.01
C TRP A 192 23.46 16.07 6.55
N ILE A 193 23.23 15.05 5.72
CA ILE A 193 23.48 13.65 6.03
C ILE A 193 24.40 13.02 4.98
N ASN A 194 25.25 12.10 5.41
CA ASN A 194 26.15 11.40 4.50
C ASN A 194 25.43 10.35 3.63
N GLN A 195 26.09 9.91 2.55
CA GLN A 195 25.60 8.93 1.59
C GLN A 195 25.16 7.60 2.21
N THR A 196 25.85 7.14 3.27
CA THR A 196 25.52 5.89 3.95
C THR A 196 24.22 6.00 4.74
N THR A 197 24.02 7.10 5.46
CA THR A 197 22.78 7.39 6.20
C THR A 197 21.61 7.55 5.23
N GLU A 198 21.81 8.26 4.13
CA GLU A 198 20.80 8.41 3.07
C GLU A 198 20.40 7.05 2.49
N THR A 199 21.38 6.19 2.18
CA THR A 199 21.14 4.82 1.68
C THR A 199 20.37 3.97 2.71
N PHE A 200 20.73 4.07 3.99
CA PHE A 200 20.01 3.37 5.06
C PHE A 200 18.54 3.80 5.13
N LEU A 201 18.28 5.11 5.11
CA LEU A 201 16.92 5.65 5.16
C LEU A 201 16.11 5.27 3.91
N PHE A 202 16.73 5.31 2.73
CA PHE A 202 16.13 4.81 1.50
C PHE A 202 16.08 3.29 1.39
N CYS A 203 16.62 2.51 2.34
CA CYS A 203 16.27 1.10 2.49
C CYS A 203 15.12 0.93 3.51
N LEU A 204 15.16 1.66 4.62
CA LEU A 204 14.21 1.52 5.71
C LEU A 204 12.80 1.98 5.31
N ILE A 205 12.67 3.20 4.79
CA ILE A 205 11.37 3.81 4.48
C ILE A 205 10.63 3.02 3.39
N PRO A 206 11.28 2.57 2.29
CA PRO A 206 10.58 1.79 1.27
C PRO A 206 10.19 0.39 1.70
N PHE A 207 10.94 -0.23 2.62
CA PHE A 207 10.53 -1.48 3.22
C PHE A 207 9.17 -1.35 3.93
N PHE A 208 9.03 -0.32 4.76
CA PHE A 208 7.76 -0.04 5.43
C PHE A 208 6.67 0.45 4.49
N SER A 209 7.01 1.25 3.48
CA SER A 209 6.05 1.76 2.49
C SER A 209 5.49 0.70 1.56
N LYS A 210 6.22 -0.41 1.38
CA LYS A 210 5.83 -1.53 0.51
C LYS A 210 5.33 -2.70 1.34
N VAL A 211 6.23 -3.41 2.02
CA VAL A 211 5.90 -4.61 2.79
C VAL A 211 5.04 -4.25 4.00
N GLY A 212 5.39 -3.20 4.74
CA GLY A 212 4.61 -2.73 5.89
C GLY A 212 3.19 -2.31 5.50
N PHE A 213 3.06 -1.50 4.45
CA PHE A 213 1.77 -1.07 3.90
C PHE A 213 0.91 -2.24 3.45
N SER A 214 1.42 -3.12 2.57
CA SER A 214 0.67 -4.27 2.06
C SER A 214 0.29 -5.25 3.17
N PHE A 215 1.11 -5.38 4.21
CA PHE A 215 0.76 -6.15 5.40
C PHE A 215 -0.46 -5.54 6.11
N LEU A 216 -0.45 -4.23 6.39
CA LEU A 216 -1.56 -3.56 7.05
C LEU A 216 -2.85 -3.62 6.23
N ASP A 217 -2.73 -3.40 4.92
CA ASP A 217 -3.86 -3.37 3.99
C ASP A 217 -4.55 -4.75 3.89
N LEU A 218 -3.79 -5.81 3.56
CA LEU A 218 -4.34 -7.15 3.41
C LEU A 218 -4.92 -7.70 4.71
N HIS A 219 -4.29 -7.46 5.87
CA HIS A 219 -4.87 -7.90 7.15
C HIS A 219 -6.11 -7.11 7.52
N GLY A 220 -6.12 -5.80 7.23
CA GLY A 220 -7.30 -4.98 7.39
C GLY A 220 -8.47 -5.50 6.57
N LEU A 221 -8.26 -5.73 5.27
CA LEU A 221 -9.28 -6.24 4.36
C LEU A 221 -9.79 -7.62 4.77
N ARG A 222 -8.93 -8.54 5.21
CA ARG A 222 -9.34 -9.87 5.68
C ARG A 222 -10.22 -9.78 6.92
N ASN A 223 -9.84 -8.95 7.89
CA ASN A 223 -10.63 -8.74 9.10
C ASN A 223 -12.02 -8.16 8.77
N LEU A 224 -12.11 -7.23 7.80
CA LEU A 224 -13.39 -6.69 7.34
C LEU A 224 -14.30 -7.77 6.75
N HIS A 225 -13.75 -8.67 5.92
CA HIS A 225 -14.54 -9.75 5.33
C HIS A 225 -14.97 -10.79 6.38
N ASP A 226 -14.09 -11.14 7.32
CA ASP A 226 -14.39 -12.07 8.41
C ASP A 226 -15.52 -11.51 9.32
N SER A 227 -15.47 -10.22 9.68
CA SER A 227 -16.53 -9.54 10.45
C SER A 227 -17.87 -9.51 9.71
N ARG A 228 -17.83 -9.26 8.40
CA ARG A 228 -19.03 -9.20 7.56
C ARG A 228 -19.68 -10.59 7.41
N GLN A 229 -18.88 -11.64 7.21
CA GLN A 229 -19.36 -13.02 7.19
C GLN A 229 -20.01 -13.41 8.51
N THR A 230 -19.33 -13.15 9.64
CA THR A 230 -19.86 -13.45 10.98
C THR A 230 -21.20 -12.75 11.24
N THR A 231 -21.36 -11.50 10.81
CA THR A 231 -22.61 -10.75 10.95
C THR A 231 -23.72 -11.33 10.09
N GLY A 232 -23.41 -11.75 8.86
CA GLY A 232 -24.35 -12.44 7.97
C GLY A 232 -24.82 -13.78 8.53
N ASP A 233 -23.90 -14.59 9.02
CA ASP A 233 -24.20 -15.92 9.58
C ASP A 233 -25.15 -15.82 10.78
N ARG A 234 -24.90 -14.87 11.70
CA ARG A 234 -25.79 -14.59 12.83
C ARG A 234 -27.19 -14.15 12.39
N PHE A 235 -27.27 -13.32 11.35
CA PHE A 235 -28.57 -12.88 10.82
C PHE A 235 -29.37 -14.05 10.24
N VAL A 236 -28.72 -14.93 9.49
CA VAL A 236 -29.31 -16.14 8.92
C VAL A 236 -29.77 -17.09 10.03
N GLU A 237 -28.92 -17.34 11.03
CA GLU A 237 -29.23 -18.18 12.19
C GLU A 237 -30.45 -17.65 12.96
N ASN A 238 -30.50 -16.35 13.26
CA ASN A 238 -31.63 -15.72 13.91
C ASN A 238 -32.93 -15.85 13.10
N THR A 239 -32.84 -15.76 11.77
CA THR A 239 -33.99 -15.93 10.88
C THR A 239 -34.52 -17.36 10.92
N PHE A 240 -33.62 -18.36 10.85
CA PHE A 240 -34.01 -19.76 10.98
C PHE A 240 -34.64 -20.05 12.35
N GLN A 241 -34.05 -19.57 13.45
CA GLN A 241 -34.63 -19.71 14.79
C GLN A 241 -36.03 -19.07 14.89
N PHE A 242 -36.23 -17.91 14.26
CA PHE A 242 -37.54 -17.26 14.23
C PHE A 242 -38.59 -18.09 13.46
N VAL A 243 -38.22 -18.62 12.29
CA VAL A 243 -39.09 -19.50 11.49
C VAL A 243 -39.41 -20.81 12.23
N ASP A 244 -38.43 -21.42 12.88
CA ASP A 244 -38.62 -22.63 13.69
C ASP A 244 -39.56 -22.37 14.87
N ASN A 245 -39.44 -21.21 15.53
CA ASN A 245 -40.36 -20.82 16.61
C ASN A 245 -41.81 -20.63 16.13
N ILE A 246 -42.02 -20.09 14.92
CA ILE A 246 -43.36 -19.95 14.32
C ILE A 246 -43.92 -21.33 13.96
N THR A 247 -43.14 -22.17 13.29
CA THR A 247 -43.61 -23.50 12.85
C THR A 247 -43.79 -24.48 14.00
N ALA A 248 -43.08 -24.30 15.12
CA ALA A 248 -43.31 -25.04 16.36
C ALA A 248 -44.67 -24.70 17.02
N PHE A 249 -45.18 -23.49 16.80
CA PHE A 249 -46.50 -23.06 17.31
C PHE A 249 -47.66 -23.76 16.59
N ASP A 250 -47.44 -24.20 15.35
CA ASP A 250 -48.44 -24.86 14.49
C ASP A 250 -48.48 -26.40 14.63
N ARG A 251 -47.68 -26.99 15.53
CA ARG A 251 -47.78 -28.42 15.82
C ARG A 251 -49.02 -28.69 16.69
N PRO A 252 -50.04 -29.42 16.20
CA PRO A 252 -51.17 -29.79 17.03
C PRO A 252 -50.66 -30.63 18.21
N LYS A 253 -50.92 -30.16 19.43
CA LYS A 253 -50.76 -30.99 20.64
C LYS A 253 -51.71 -32.18 20.51
N ASN A 254 -51.20 -33.29 19.98
CA ASN A 254 -51.91 -34.57 20.02
C ASN A 254 -52.06 -34.96 21.50
N ARG A 255 -53.22 -34.62 22.06
CA ARG A 255 -53.67 -34.96 23.39
C ARG A 255 -53.97 -36.46 23.36
N ILE A 256 -52.95 -37.29 23.59
CA ILE A 256 -53.12 -38.74 23.75
C ILE A 256 -53.91 -38.95 25.05
N SER A 257 -55.22 -39.16 24.91
CA SER A 257 -56.09 -39.60 25.99
C SER A 257 -55.72 -41.04 26.37
N ARG A 258 -54.92 -41.19 27.43
CA ARG A 258 -54.77 -42.47 28.11
C ARG A 258 -56.11 -42.81 28.80
N ARG A 259 -56.96 -43.59 28.14
CA ARG A 259 -57.91 -44.47 28.83
C ARG A 259 -57.23 -45.82 29.02
N ARG A 260 -56.97 -46.19 30.28
CA ARG A 260 -56.77 -47.58 30.68
C ARG A 260 -57.44 -47.81 32.04
N VAL A 261 -58.35 -48.78 31.98
CA VAL A 261 -59.02 -49.58 33.02
C VAL A 261 -60.00 -48.81 33.91
#